data_AF-A0A838H772-F1
#
_entry.id   AF-A0A838H772-F1
#
_cell.length_a   1.000
_cell.length_b   1.000
_cell.length_c   1.000
_cell.angle_alpha   90.00
_cell.angle_beta   90.00
_cell.angle_gamma   90.00
#
_symmetry.space_group_name_H-M   'P 1'
#
loop_
_entity.id
_entity.type
_entity.pdbx_description
1 polymer ?
#
loop_
_entity_poly.entity_id
_entity_poly.type
_entity_poly.pdbx_seq_one_letter_code
_entity_poly.pdbx_strand_id
1 'polypeptide(L)'
;MLRDRDDAAVARLLQLRPDLATPPPTDFSQIASRATPRHSVTQALHLLTAFEVWVAARASNQTGAFSASDLVVDRVELADLETALDRLLELSLVWGDASSLRPVRAMASMLAQVDQSDVPTSRPPGVESQPPQSAPLVAKVAAGSAFEFVRRMDVLVEHCDHQPTKLVRRGGLAARDVRTLASLLDIPSSVAAAHLEIAQGAGLLGIAARGSDDVLLPTAEYDTWRGLALTDQWARLVDAWLRHHPPSGPWWLKGLCLEAFGDPEDAVVVTPAGLRRWLAWQRPRRHVSADREAMTMLEQSAWLGVTALGARSGFLSFDVSPMGVASADAVRVDERRLAALLPPRVDHVLVQADLTAVAPGPLSPDAARDLGALADVESRGGATVYRFSTSSLQRAQRLGWTSDDILATLAQRSTTPLPQPLTYLVRDLDRQPLQRRPPSREQERAPHRLSQRATASGSDPDLTTDDQLDAAALSAIISALRNDDPDESQDSSGRTSDNVFQSPILTLREAVETGEVVWFGLVDTHGSSFERVVHALSVDGGWLTARDVKTREAVSIALHRITAAHIMRSAS
;
A
#
# COMPACT_ATOMS: atom_id res chain seq x y z
N MET A 1 -13.61 9.04 -29.61
CA MET A 1 -14.10 9.03 -28.21
C MET A 1 -13.13 8.45 -27.17
N LEU A 2 -12.44 7.32 -27.40
CA LEU A 2 -11.24 6.97 -26.59
C LEU A 2 -9.95 7.20 -27.37
N ARG A 3 -9.96 6.86 -28.66
CA ARG A 3 -8.84 7.05 -29.60
C ARG A 3 -8.42 8.52 -29.74
N ASP A 4 -9.36 9.45 -29.60
CA ASP A 4 -9.09 10.89 -29.75
C ASP A 4 -8.50 11.53 -28.49
N ARG A 5 -8.45 10.79 -27.37
CA ARG A 5 -7.75 11.25 -26.16
C ARG A 5 -6.25 11.25 -26.42
N ASP A 6 -5.52 12.15 -25.78
CA ASP A 6 -4.06 12.09 -25.80
C ASP A 6 -3.55 10.92 -24.92
N ASP A 7 -2.27 10.61 -25.06
CA ASP A 7 -1.65 9.49 -24.34
C ASP A 7 -1.64 9.73 -22.82
N ALA A 8 -1.54 10.99 -22.38
CA ALA A 8 -1.60 11.36 -20.98
C ALA A 8 -2.99 11.03 -20.37
N ALA A 9 -4.08 11.35 -21.08
CA ALA A 9 -5.44 11.06 -20.66
C ALA A 9 -5.76 9.56 -20.69
N VAL A 10 -5.18 8.80 -21.63
CA VAL A 10 -5.30 7.33 -21.65
C VAL A 10 -4.52 6.70 -20.50
N ALA A 11 -3.27 7.12 -20.26
CA ALA A 11 -2.48 6.68 -19.11
C ALA A 11 -3.22 6.95 -17.82
N ARG A 12 -3.78 8.15 -17.71
CA ARG A 12 -4.59 8.57 -16.57
C ARG A 12 -5.79 7.66 -16.38
N LEU A 13 -6.59 7.40 -17.42
CA LEU A 13 -7.72 6.48 -17.33
C LEU A 13 -7.29 5.09 -16.80
N LEU A 14 -6.21 4.51 -17.33
CA LEU A 14 -5.73 3.19 -16.89
C LEU A 14 -5.21 3.19 -15.44
N GLN A 15 -4.63 4.30 -14.97
CA GLN A 15 -4.28 4.48 -13.55
C GLN A 15 -5.51 4.57 -12.65
N LEU A 16 -6.55 5.31 -13.10
CA LEU A 16 -7.78 5.46 -12.32
C LEU A 16 -8.66 4.21 -12.37
N ARG A 17 -8.50 3.38 -13.41
CA ARG A 17 -9.27 2.17 -13.65
C ARG A 17 -8.35 1.00 -14.00
N PRO A 18 -7.60 0.46 -13.01
CA PRO A 18 -6.67 -0.67 -13.22
C PRO A 18 -7.36 -1.93 -13.78
N ASP A 19 -8.66 -2.08 -13.52
CA ASP A 19 -9.52 -3.12 -14.08
C ASP A 19 -9.61 -3.09 -15.61
N LEU A 20 -9.32 -1.95 -16.24
CA LEU A 20 -9.26 -1.83 -17.71
C LEU A 20 -7.92 -2.30 -18.27
N ALA A 21 -6.87 -2.22 -17.47
CA ALA A 21 -5.50 -2.52 -17.88
C ALA A 21 -5.14 -4.00 -17.70
N THR A 22 -5.94 -4.77 -16.96
CA THR A 22 -5.62 -6.17 -16.60
C THR A 22 -6.70 -7.13 -17.11
N PRO A 23 -6.37 -8.10 -17.99
CA PRO A 23 -5.06 -8.29 -18.65
C PRO A 23 -4.73 -7.15 -19.63
N PRO A 24 -3.48 -6.94 -20.08
CA PRO A 24 -3.13 -5.83 -20.98
C PRO A 24 -4.05 -5.76 -22.21
N PRO A 25 -4.73 -4.62 -22.47
CA PRO A 25 -5.60 -4.48 -23.64
C PRO A 25 -4.75 -4.40 -24.91
N THR A 26 -5.22 -5.04 -25.99
CA THR A 26 -4.54 -4.96 -27.30
C THR A 26 -5.05 -3.82 -28.17
N ASP A 27 -6.27 -3.33 -27.91
CA ASP A 27 -6.89 -2.24 -28.68
C ASP A 27 -7.83 -1.37 -27.80
N PHE A 28 -8.20 -0.19 -28.33
CA PHE A 28 -9.12 0.73 -27.65
C PHE A 28 -10.56 0.19 -27.50
N SER A 29 -10.98 -0.76 -28.35
CA SER A 29 -12.31 -1.36 -28.28
C SER A 29 -12.44 -2.28 -27.08
N GLN A 30 -11.37 -2.99 -26.70
CA GLN A 30 -11.31 -3.77 -25.46
C GLN A 30 -11.44 -2.90 -24.22
N ILE A 31 -10.79 -1.74 -24.19
CA ILE A 31 -10.93 -0.79 -23.07
C ILE A 31 -12.39 -0.33 -22.94
N ALA A 32 -13.02 0.06 -24.05
CA ALA A 32 -14.42 0.46 -24.06
C ALA A 32 -15.37 -0.68 -23.61
N SER A 33 -15.12 -1.91 -24.08
CA SER A 33 -15.88 -3.10 -23.69
C SER A 33 -15.70 -3.44 -22.21
N ARG A 34 -14.51 -3.23 -21.65
CA ARG A 34 -14.23 -3.43 -20.22
C ARG A 34 -14.75 -2.31 -19.34
N ALA A 35 -14.94 -1.10 -19.86
CA ALA A 35 -15.46 0.03 -19.07
C ALA A 35 -16.96 -0.06 -18.73
N THR A 36 -17.72 -0.85 -19.50
CA THR A 36 -19.19 -0.90 -19.48
C THR A 36 -19.83 -1.85 -18.44
N PRO A 37 -19.24 -3.02 -18.11
CA PRO A 37 -19.80 -3.96 -17.15
C PRO A 37 -20.06 -3.39 -15.76
N ARG A 38 -21.05 -3.98 -15.07
CA ARG A 38 -21.51 -3.56 -13.73
C ARG A 38 -20.39 -3.49 -12.68
N HIS A 39 -19.47 -4.45 -12.63
CA HIS A 39 -18.39 -4.42 -11.63
C HIS A 39 -17.44 -3.22 -11.85
N SER A 40 -17.03 -2.99 -13.10
CA SER A 40 -16.23 -1.86 -13.54
C SER A 40 -16.86 -0.52 -13.22
N VAL A 41 -18.14 -0.34 -13.58
CA VAL A 41 -18.88 0.89 -13.32
C VAL A 41 -19.03 1.12 -11.82
N THR A 42 -19.25 0.08 -11.01
CA THR A 42 -19.28 0.21 -9.54
C THR A 42 -17.95 0.74 -9.00
N GLN A 43 -16.81 0.23 -9.47
CA GLN A 43 -15.50 0.72 -9.04
C GLN A 43 -15.28 2.18 -9.43
N ALA A 44 -15.67 2.57 -10.65
CA ALA A 44 -15.64 3.98 -11.06
C ALA A 44 -16.53 4.89 -10.21
N LEU A 45 -17.76 4.47 -9.92
CA LEU A 45 -18.68 5.24 -9.07
C LEU A 45 -18.19 5.38 -7.63
N HIS A 46 -17.33 4.49 -7.13
CA HIS A 46 -16.68 4.64 -5.84
C HIS A 46 -15.68 5.78 -5.78
N LEU A 47 -15.25 6.33 -6.93
CA LEU A 47 -14.26 7.39 -7.04
C LEU A 47 -14.88 8.78 -7.14
N LEU A 48 -16.21 8.85 -7.28
CA LEU A 48 -16.95 10.09 -7.48
C LEU A 48 -17.31 10.74 -6.14
N THR A 49 -17.34 12.08 -6.14
CA THR A 49 -17.92 12.89 -5.05
C THR A 49 -19.45 12.81 -5.03
N ALA A 50 -20.08 13.31 -3.96
CA ALA A 50 -21.53 13.38 -3.82
C ALA A 50 -22.17 14.16 -4.97
N PHE A 51 -21.59 15.31 -5.34
CA PHE A 51 -22.06 16.10 -6.46
C PHE A 51 -21.91 15.35 -7.79
N GLU A 52 -20.76 14.72 -8.04
CA GLU A 52 -20.53 13.93 -9.25
C GLU A 52 -21.44 12.72 -9.37
N VAL A 53 -21.76 12.03 -8.26
CA VAL A 53 -22.76 10.95 -8.23
C VAL A 53 -24.15 11.47 -8.57
N TRP A 54 -24.51 12.65 -8.06
CA TRP A 54 -25.77 13.30 -8.39
C TRP A 54 -25.84 13.67 -9.88
N VAL A 55 -24.78 14.25 -10.45
CA VAL A 55 -24.66 14.55 -11.89
C VAL A 55 -24.72 13.27 -12.73
N ALA A 56 -24.01 12.22 -12.32
CA ALA A 56 -24.02 10.92 -12.98
C ALA A 56 -25.42 10.29 -13.01
N ALA A 57 -26.17 10.40 -11.92
CA ALA A 57 -27.54 9.92 -11.83
C ALA A 57 -28.47 10.71 -12.75
N ARG A 58 -28.30 12.04 -12.79
CA ARG A 58 -29.06 12.94 -13.65
C ARG A 58 -28.78 12.71 -15.14
N ALA A 59 -27.50 12.54 -15.51
CA ALA A 59 -27.07 12.16 -16.84
C ALA A 59 -27.67 10.81 -17.27
N SER A 60 -27.74 9.84 -16.35
CA SER A 60 -28.32 8.52 -16.62
C SER A 60 -29.83 8.54 -16.89
N ASN A 61 -30.53 9.60 -16.46
CA ASN A 61 -31.96 9.79 -16.71
C ASN A 61 -32.25 10.42 -18.09
N GLN A 62 -31.22 10.85 -18.82
CA GLN A 62 -31.38 11.39 -20.17
C GLN A 62 -31.70 10.27 -21.17
N THR A 63 -32.71 10.50 -22.01
CA THR A 63 -33.21 9.52 -23.00
C THR A 63 -32.43 9.54 -24.31
N GLY A 64 -31.57 10.54 -24.52
CA GLY A 64 -30.80 10.77 -25.74
C GLY A 64 -29.39 11.30 -25.48
N ALA A 65 -28.77 11.84 -26.54
CA ALA A 65 -27.55 12.62 -26.36
C ALA A 65 -27.89 13.92 -25.62
N PHE A 66 -27.00 14.37 -24.74
CA PHE A 66 -27.22 15.55 -23.90
C PHE A 66 -25.95 16.41 -23.79
N SER A 67 -26.10 17.60 -23.25
CA SER A 67 -25.06 18.57 -22.95
C SER A 67 -25.16 19.03 -21.48
N ALA A 68 -24.16 19.76 -20.98
CA ALA A 68 -24.20 20.31 -19.62
C ALA A 68 -25.44 21.19 -19.37
N SER A 69 -25.87 21.96 -20.38
CA SER A 69 -27.06 22.83 -20.29
C SER A 69 -28.36 22.06 -20.07
N ASP A 70 -28.44 20.81 -20.53
CA ASP A 70 -29.64 19.97 -20.35
C ASP A 70 -29.78 19.46 -18.91
N LEU A 71 -28.71 19.56 -18.11
CA LEU A 71 -28.68 19.11 -16.72
C LEU A 71 -28.92 20.24 -15.70
N VAL A 72 -28.95 21.50 -16.13
CA VAL A 72 -29.06 22.68 -15.24
C VAL A 72 -30.31 22.61 -14.37
N VAL A 73 -30.16 23.00 -13.10
CA VAL A 73 -31.22 23.18 -12.11
C VAL A 73 -30.96 24.43 -11.29
N ASP A 74 -31.98 24.89 -10.55
CA ASP A 74 -31.82 25.97 -9.58
C ASP A 74 -30.68 25.66 -8.60
N ARG A 75 -29.83 26.67 -8.32
CA ARG A 75 -28.70 26.62 -7.37
C ARG A 75 -27.49 25.79 -7.81
N VAL A 76 -27.39 25.40 -9.08
CA VAL A 76 -26.19 24.75 -9.65
C VAL A 76 -25.66 25.58 -10.81
N GLU A 77 -24.37 25.92 -10.77
CA GLU A 77 -23.72 26.65 -11.85
C GLU A 77 -23.36 25.72 -13.01
N LEU A 78 -23.44 26.22 -14.25
CA LEU A 78 -23.09 25.45 -15.45
C LEU A 78 -21.63 24.97 -15.41
N ALA A 79 -20.72 25.81 -14.91
CA ALA A 79 -19.30 25.47 -14.78
C ALA A 79 -19.05 24.28 -13.84
N ASP A 80 -19.84 24.15 -12.76
CA ASP A 80 -19.75 23.02 -11.84
C ASP A 80 -20.21 21.72 -12.54
N LEU A 81 -21.27 21.79 -13.35
CA LEU A 81 -21.75 20.66 -14.15
C LEU A 81 -20.73 20.23 -15.20
N GLU A 82 -20.13 21.19 -15.92
CA GLU A 82 -19.08 20.93 -16.90
C GLU A 82 -17.88 20.23 -16.24
N THR A 83 -17.42 20.74 -15.09
CA THR A 83 -16.34 20.12 -14.31
C THR A 83 -16.68 18.67 -13.90
N ALA A 84 -17.91 18.43 -13.41
CA ALA A 84 -18.35 17.10 -13.05
C ALA A 84 -18.47 16.16 -14.27
N LEU A 85 -18.92 16.67 -15.42
CA LEU A 85 -19.02 15.88 -16.66
C LEU A 85 -17.63 15.54 -17.23
N ASP A 86 -16.67 16.47 -17.16
CA ASP A 86 -15.27 16.21 -17.50
C ASP A 86 -14.71 15.08 -16.65
N ARG A 87 -15.05 15.04 -15.36
CA ARG A 87 -14.66 13.94 -14.47
C ARG A 87 -15.30 12.60 -14.87
N LEU A 88 -16.58 12.60 -15.25
CA LEU A 88 -17.27 11.40 -15.74
C LEU A 88 -16.70 10.92 -17.10
N LEU A 89 -16.29 11.84 -17.96
CA LEU A 89 -15.57 11.55 -19.20
C LEU A 89 -14.20 10.94 -18.88
N GLU A 90 -13.42 11.53 -17.98
CA GLU A 90 -12.11 11.01 -17.56
C GLU A 90 -12.21 9.55 -17.12
N LEU A 91 -13.23 9.21 -16.32
CA LEU A 91 -13.49 7.85 -15.81
C LEU A 91 -14.23 6.92 -16.80
N SER A 92 -14.52 7.39 -18.01
CA SER A 92 -15.27 6.64 -19.04
C SER A 92 -16.67 6.18 -18.59
N LEU A 93 -17.31 6.97 -17.74
CA LEU A 93 -18.71 6.81 -17.31
C LEU A 93 -19.70 7.50 -18.26
N VAL A 94 -19.21 8.50 -18.98
CA VAL A 94 -19.91 9.19 -20.07
C VAL A 94 -19.02 9.14 -21.31
N TRP A 95 -19.64 9.08 -22.48
CA TRP A 95 -19.00 9.08 -23.79
C TRP A 95 -19.54 10.22 -24.62
N GLY A 96 -18.70 10.97 -25.32
CA GLY A 96 -19.20 12.14 -26.04
C GLY A 96 -18.13 13.16 -26.37
N ASP A 97 -18.55 14.15 -27.13
CA ASP A 97 -18.06 15.51 -27.01
C ASP A 97 -19.02 16.31 -26.09
N ALA A 98 -18.64 17.55 -25.76
CA ALA A 98 -19.41 18.41 -24.85
C ALA A 98 -20.86 18.71 -25.30
N SER A 99 -21.17 18.53 -26.60
CA SER A 99 -22.49 18.79 -27.18
C SER A 99 -23.36 17.54 -27.36
N SER A 100 -22.76 16.35 -27.30
CA SER A 100 -23.43 15.07 -27.52
C SER A 100 -22.87 13.97 -26.60
N LEU A 101 -23.12 14.13 -25.31
CA LEU A 101 -22.77 13.18 -24.26
C LEU A 101 -23.79 12.04 -24.15
N ARG A 102 -23.31 10.84 -23.81
CA ARG A 102 -24.11 9.62 -23.63
C ARG A 102 -23.62 8.86 -22.39
N PRO A 103 -24.50 8.53 -21.43
CA PRO A 103 -24.07 7.84 -20.20
C PRO A 103 -23.87 6.34 -20.47
N VAL A 104 -23.00 5.70 -19.69
CA VAL A 104 -22.90 4.23 -19.67
C VAL A 104 -24.22 3.66 -19.14
N ARG A 105 -24.88 2.83 -19.94
CA ARG A 105 -26.24 2.30 -19.65
C ARG A 105 -26.38 1.62 -18.29
N ALA A 106 -25.31 0.98 -17.80
CA ALA A 106 -25.35 0.29 -16.51
C ALA A 106 -25.66 1.24 -15.34
N MET A 107 -25.26 2.52 -15.45
CA MET A 107 -25.41 3.54 -14.41
C MET A 107 -26.88 3.80 -14.04
N ALA A 108 -27.79 3.80 -15.02
CA ALA A 108 -29.22 4.09 -14.77
C ALA A 108 -29.80 3.18 -13.69
N SER A 109 -29.57 1.86 -13.78
CA SER A 109 -30.05 0.90 -12.77
C SER A 109 -29.33 1.04 -11.42
N MET A 110 -28.08 1.49 -11.41
CA MET A 110 -27.25 1.60 -10.20
C MET A 110 -27.52 2.87 -9.40
N LEU A 111 -27.95 3.92 -10.09
CA LEU A 111 -28.16 5.27 -9.57
C LEU A 111 -29.64 5.61 -9.44
N ALA A 112 -30.55 4.68 -9.75
CA ALA A 112 -32.00 4.86 -9.63
C ALA A 112 -32.47 5.27 -8.22
N GLN A 113 -31.71 4.94 -7.18
CA GLN A 113 -32.03 5.29 -5.78
C GLN A 113 -31.49 6.67 -5.35
N VAL A 114 -30.73 7.36 -6.20
CA VAL A 114 -30.19 8.69 -5.88
C VAL A 114 -31.33 9.70 -5.94
N ASP A 115 -31.63 10.33 -4.81
CA ASP A 115 -32.62 11.40 -4.74
C ASP A 115 -32.14 12.61 -5.57
N GLN A 116 -32.89 12.94 -6.62
CA GLN A 116 -32.57 14.06 -7.51
C GLN A 116 -32.99 15.41 -6.93
N SER A 117 -33.83 15.42 -5.89
CA SER A 117 -34.31 16.64 -5.23
C SER A 117 -33.34 17.17 -4.17
N ASP A 118 -32.52 16.30 -3.58
CA ASP A 118 -31.45 16.66 -2.65
C ASP A 118 -30.17 16.96 -3.42
N VAL A 119 -29.95 18.23 -3.77
CA VAL A 119 -28.80 18.69 -4.56
C VAL A 119 -27.58 18.88 -3.64
N PRO A 120 -26.51 18.06 -3.78
CA PRO A 120 -25.30 18.24 -2.99
C PRO A 120 -24.54 19.50 -3.41
N THR A 121 -23.69 20.02 -2.53
CA THR A 121 -22.78 21.12 -2.89
C THR A 121 -21.73 20.64 -3.89
N SER A 122 -21.44 21.44 -4.92
CA SER A 122 -20.36 21.19 -5.90
C SER A 122 -18.97 21.26 -5.30
N ARG A 123 -18.84 21.93 -4.15
CA ARG A 123 -17.61 22.05 -3.37
C ARG A 123 -17.69 21.21 -2.09
N PRO A 124 -16.54 20.74 -1.56
CA PRO A 124 -16.53 19.97 -0.33
C PRO A 124 -17.16 20.77 0.81
N PRO A 125 -17.95 20.13 1.69
CA PRO A 125 -18.49 20.80 2.85
C PRO A 125 -17.33 21.27 3.72
N GLY A 126 -17.49 22.43 4.36
CA GLY A 126 -16.56 22.87 5.38
C GLY A 126 -16.36 21.78 6.42
N VAL A 127 -15.11 21.45 6.71
CA VAL A 127 -14.81 20.50 7.77
C VAL A 127 -15.14 21.20 9.08
N GLU A 128 -16.04 20.63 9.88
CA GLU A 128 -16.42 21.20 11.17
C GLU A 128 -15.18 21.32 12.04
N SER A 129 -14.68 22.57 12.14
CA SER A 129 -13.42 22.86 12.79
C SER A 129 -13.63 23.59 14.09
N GLN A 130 -12.86 23.18 15.10
CA GLN A 130 -12.63 24.03 16.26
C GLN A 130 -11.83 25.27 15.83
N PRO A 131 -11.72 26.31 16.68
CA PRO A 131 -10.84 27.44 16.38
C PRO A 131 -9.44 26.94 15.96
N PRO A 132 -8.85 27.53 14.92
CA PRO A 132 -7.56 27.09 14.41
C PRO A 132 -6.50 27.17 15.50
N GLN A 133 -5.54 26.25 15.46
CA GLN A 133 -4.43 26.24 16.38
C GLN A 133 -3.31 27.17 15.93
N SER A 134 -2.30 27.37 16.77
CA SER A 134 -1.08 28.04 16.35
C SER A 134 -0.24 27.09 15.49
N ALA A 135 0.00 27.42 14.22
CA ALA A 135 0.82 26.58 13.32
C ALA A 135 2.23 26.26 13.90
N PRO A 136 2.97 27.21 14.53
CA PRO A 136 4.21 26.89 15.24
C PRO A 136 4.04 25.88 16.39
N LEU A 137 2.94 25.96 17.15
CA LEU A 137 2.65 25.02 18.24
C LEU A 137 2.33 23.62 17.68
N VAL A 138 1.50 23.54 16.65
CA VAL A 138 1.17 22.29 15.94
C VAL A 138 2.46 21.64 15.45
N ALA A 139 3.33 22.38 14.75
CA ALA A 139 4.60 21.88 14.27
C ALA A 139 5.49 21.35 15.41
N LYS A 140 5.59 22.08 16.52
CA LYS A 140 6.40 21.64 17.68
C LYS A 140 5.88 20.35 18.30
N VAL A 141 4.57 20.21 18.52
CA VAL A 141 3.97 19.00 19.09
C VAL A 141 4.10 17.83 18.12
N ALA A 142 3.86 18.07 16.82
CA ALA A 142 3.99 17.08 15.77
C ALA A 142 5.42 16.55 15.63
N ALA A 143 6.45 17.43 15.73
CA ALA A 143 7.84 17.03 15.72
C ALA A 143 8.21 16.13 16.92
N GLY A 144 7.61 16.38 18.09
CA GLY A 144 7.73 15.50 19.26
C GLY A 144 7.16 14.10 19.00
N SER A 145 5.96 14.02 18.40
CA SER A 145 5.37 12.73 17.99
C SER A 145 6.23 12.01 16.94
N ALA A 146 6.73 12.74 15.93
CA ALA A 146 7.60 12.21 14.90
C ALA A 146 8.88 11.58 15.49
N PHE A 147 9.52 12.29 16.41
CA PHE A 147 10.70 11.82 17.13
C PHE A 147 10.41 10.53 17.92
N GLU A 148 9.33 10.53 18.69
CA GLU A 148 8.94 9.37 19.50
C GLU A 148 8.56 8.17 18.63
N PHE A 149 7.93 8.38 17.48
CA PHE A 149 7.59 7.31 16.54
C PHE A 149 8.85 6.64 15.95
N VAL A 150 9.83 7.43 15.50
CA VAL A 150 11.13 6.92 15.02
C VAL A 150 11.82 6.11 16.12
N ARG A 151 11.83 6.62 17.35
CA ARG A 151 12.42 5.93 18.50
C ARG A 151 11.73 4.59 18.79
N ARG A 152 10.40 4.54 18.76
CA ARG A 152 9.62 3.30 18.93
C ARG A 152 9.88 2.30 17.80
N MET A 153 10.06 2.78 16.57
CA MET A 153 10.37 1.92 15.43
C MET A 153 11.73 1.22 15.62
N ASP A 154 12.75 1.95 16.09
CA ASP A 154 14.05 1.36 16.42
C ASP A 154 13.93 0.27 17.50
N VAL A 155 13.19 0.54 18.59
CA VAL A 155 12.93 -0.43 19.66
C VAL A 155 12.25 -1.69 19.15
N LEU A 156 11.24 -1.51 18.28
CA LEU A 156 10.45 -2.61 17.71
C LEU A 156 11.33 -3.52 16.85
N VAL A 157 12.12 -2.95 15.94
CA VAL A 157 12.93 -3.73 15.00
C VAL A 157 14.05 -4.45 15.75
N GLU A 158 14.71 -3.80 16.70
CA GLU A 158 15.73 -4.42 17.55
C GLU A 158 15.16 -5.55 18.42
N HIS A 159 13.93 -5.39 18.93
CA HIS A 159 13.26 -6.48 19.63
C HIS A 159 13.06 -7.71 18.73
N CYS A 160 12.66 -7.51 17.48
CA CYS A 160 12.53 -8.61 16.52
C CYS A 160 13.88 -9.27 16.17
N ASP A 161 14.99 -8.54 16.24
CA ASP A 161 16.34 -9.11 16.09
C ASP A 161 16.68 -10.09 17.23
N HIS A 162 16.50 -9.62 18.47
CA HIS A 162 16.85 -10.38 19.67
C HIS A 162 15.85 -11.49 20.01
N GLN A 163 14.56 -11.23 19.76
CA GLN A 163 13.45 -12.13 20.02
C GLN A 163 12.58 -12.26 18.75
N PRO A 164 13.01 -13.09 17.78
CA PRO A 164 12.29 -13.29 16.52
C PRO A 164 10.84 -13.64 16.75
N THR A 165 9.96 -12.78 16.27
CA THR A 165 8.52 -12.88 16.54
C THR A 165 7.89 -13.84 15.54
N LYS A 166 7.21 -14.88 16.03
CA LYS A 166 6.63 -15.92 15.17
C LYS A 166 5.34 -15.44 14.50
N LEU A 167 5.20 -15.76 13.22
CA LEU A 167 3.98 -15.55 12.48
C LEU A 167 3.04 -16.75 12.65
N VAL A 168 1.75 -16.47 12.78
CA VAL A 168 0.71 -17.50 12.66
C VAL A 168 0.55 -17.91 11.20
N ARG A 169 -0.02 -19.09 10.96
CA ARG A 169 -0.18 -19.75 9.65
C ARG A 169 -0.89 -18.93 8.55
N ARG A 170 -1.46 -17.76 8.88
CA ARG A 170 -2.06 -16.78 7.95
C ARG A 170 -1.18 -15.55 7.71
N GLY A 171 0.09 -15.56 8.10
CA GLY A 171 1.02 -14.44 7.94
C GLY A 171 0.88 -13.29 8.95
N GLY A 172 -0.08 -13.38 9.89
CA GLY A 172 -0.23 -12.39 10.97
C GLY A 172 0.60 -12.72 12.21
N LEU A 173 0.57 -11.85 13.23
CA LEU A 173 1.13 -12.14 14.55
C LEU A 173 0.10 -12.72 15.52
N ALA A 174 0.55 -13.53 16.48
CA ALA A 174 -0.32 -13.96 17.56
C ALA A 174 -0.70 -12.76 18.46
N ALA A 175 -1.94 -12.74 18.95
CA ALA A 175 -2.43 -11.68 19.84
C ALA A 175 -1.62 -11.54 21.15
N ARG A 176 -0.88 -12.58 21.54
CA ARG A 176 0.07 -12.53 22.65
C ARG A 176 1.28 -11.66 22.30
N ASP A 177 1.87 -11.87 21.13
CA ASP A 177 3.09 -11.19 20.71
C ASP A 177 2.81 -9.71 20.45
N VAL A 178 1.64 -9.38 19.86
CA VAL A 178 1.17 -8.00 19.73
C VAL A 178 1.03 -7.31 21.10
N ARG A 179 0.53 -8.02 22.12
CA ARG A 179 0.45 -7.47 23.50
C ARG A 179 1.82 -7.29 24.14
N THR A 180 2.76 -8.19 23.88
CA THR A 180 4.15 -8.06 24.35
C THR A 180 4.81 -6.84 23.72
N LEU A 181 4.68 -6.66 22.42
CA LEU A 181 5.19 -5.47 21.70
C LEU A 181 4.51 -4.19 22.18
N ALA A 182 3.19 -4.21 22.37
CA ALA A 182 2.44 -3.08 22.91
C ALA A 182 2.95 -2.64 24.29
N SER A 183 3.22 -3.61 25.18
CA SER A 183 3.80 -3.34 26.50
C SER A 183 5.25 -2.85 26.42
N LEU A 184 6.04 -3.34 25.47
CA LEU A 184 7.42 -2.88 25.26
C LEU A 184 7.48 -1.43 24.79
N LEU A 185 6.58 -1.07 23.89
CA LEU A 185 6.52 0.25 23.25
C LEU A 185 5.70 1.27 24.06
N ASP A 186 5.04 0.83 25.13
CA ASP A 186 4.10 1.61 25.96
C ASP A 186 2.98 2.26 25.14
N ILE A 187 2.30 1.42 24.35
CA ILE A 187 1.20 1.81 23.46
C ILE A 187 0.05 0.80 23.48
N PRO A 188 -1.16 1.16 23.02
CA PRO A 188 -2.25 0.20 22.84
C PRO A 188 -1.91 -0.91 21.83
N SER A 189 -2.54 -2.08 21.93
CA SER A 189 -2.27 -3.21 21.02
C SER A 189 -2.67 -2.95 19.57
N SER A 190 -3.73 -2.17 19.32
CA SER A 190 -4.12 -1.73 17.96
C SER A 190 -3.04 -0.88 17.31
N VAL A 191 -2.39 -0.05 18.12
CA VAL A 191 -1.33 0.89 17.76
C VAL A 191 -0.04 0.10 17.46
N ALA A 192 0.29 -0.91 18.27
CA ALA A 192 1.44 -1.79 18.02
C ALA A 192 1.35 -2.56 16.68
N ALA A 193 0.16 -3.07 16.33
CA ALA A 193 -0.05 -3.78 15.06
C ALA A 193 0.26 -2.88 13.85
N ALA A 194 -0.21 -1.64 13.87
CA ALA A 194 0.07 -0.70 12.78
C ALA A 194 1.54 -0.23 12.73
N HIS A 195 2.30 -0.24 13.83
CA HIS A 195 3.76 -0.02 13.75
C HIS A 195 4.46 -1.14 12.99
N LEU A 196 4.07 -2.40 13.20
CA LEU A 196 4.65 -3.54 12.48
C LEU A 196 4.37 -3.48 10.99
N GLU A 197 3.14 -3.13 10.63
CA GLU A 197 2.71 -2.88 9.25
C GLU A 197 3.57 -1.80 8.59
N ILE A 198 3.79 -0.68 9.28
CA ILE A 198 4.66 0.41 8.79
C ILE A 198 6.12 -0.05 8.71
N ALA A 199 6.61 -0.82 9.68
CA ALA A 199 7.98 -1.36 9.67
C ALA A 199 8.22 -2.27 8.46
N GLN A 200 7.26 -3.15 8.15
CA GLN A 200 7.31 -4.00 6.97
C GLN A 200 7.18 -3.18 5.68
N GLY A 201 6.24 -2.24 5.63
CA GLY A 201 6.05 -1.35 4.48
C GLY A 201 7.27 -0.47 4.18
N ALA A 202 8.01 -0.07 5.21
CA ALA A 202 9.28 0.65 5.09
C ALA A 202 10.46 -0.28 4.72
N GLY A 203 10.22 -1.59 4.69
CA GLY A 203 11.22 -2.62 4.43
C GLY A 203 12.15 -2.88 5.60
N LEU A 204 11.89 -2.37 6.81
CA LEU A 204 12.75 -2.57 7.99
C LEU A 204 12.64 -3.99 8.56
N LEU A 205 11.47 -4.61 8.42
CA LEU A 205 11.22 -6.01 8.79
C LEU A 205 10.87 -6.84 7.57
N GLY A 206 11.39 -8.07 7.54
CA GLY A 206 11.07 -9.09 6.55
C GLY A 206 10.64 -10.40 7.20
N ILE A 207 10.00 -11.25 6.40
CA ILE A 207 9.60 -12.59 6.82
C ILE A 207 10.69 -13.59 6.40
N ALA A 208 11.16 -14.40 7.35
CA ALA A 208 12.13 -15.45 7.10
C ALA A 208 11.67 -16.78 7.70
N ALA A 209 11.92 -17.87 6.98
CA ALA A 209 11.67 -19.22 7.49
C ALA A 209 12.76 -19.61 8.50
N ARG A 210 12.37 -20.00 9.72
CA ARG A 210 13.26 -20.50 10.76
C ARG A 210 12.79 -21.87 11.23
N GLY A 211 13.23 -22.90 10.53
CA GLY A 211 12.75 -24.27 10.74
C GLY A 211 11.38 -24.45 10.08
N SER A 212 10.35 -24.80 10.86
CA SER A 212 8.96 -24.93 10.40
C SER A 212 8.15 -23.63 10.50
N ASP A 213 8.70 -22.60 11.14
CA ASP A 213 7.97 -21.40 11.51
C ASP A 213 8.47 -20.20 10.69
N ASP A 214 7.56 -19.35 10.24
CA ASP A 214 7.90 -18.05 9.68
C ASP A 214 8.07 -17.04 10.82
N VAL A 215 9.13 -16.25 10.78
CA VAL A 215 9.46 -15.26 11.81
C VAL A 215 9.75 -13.89 11.17
N LEU A 216 9.44 -12.84 11.92
CA LEU A 216 9.87 -11.48 11.59
C LEU A 216 11.30 -11.25 12.04
N LEU A 217 12.11 -10.74 11.13
CA LEU A 217 13.51 -10.36 11.37
C LEU A 217 13.81 -9.01 10.70
N PRO A 218 14.79 -8.24 11.23
CA PRO A 218 15.30 -7.08 10.52
C PRO A 218 15.84 -7.44 9.14
N THR A 219 15.71 -6.52 8.19
CA THR A 219 16.34 -6.61 6.87
C THR A 219 17.64 -5.80 6.84
N ALA A 220 18.41 -5.92 5.76
CA ALA A 220 19.57 -5.05 5.52
C ALA A 220 19.21 -3.56 5.38
N GLU A 221 17.95 -3.25 5.06
CA GLU A 221 17.46 -1.87 4.98
C GLU A 221 17.39 -1.19 6.35
N TYR A 222 17.25 -1.96 7.43
CA TYR A 222 17.23 -1.42 8.79
C TYR A 222 18.56 -0.76 9.17
N ASP A 223 19.69 -1.39 8.82
CA ASP A 223 21.02 -0.81 9.06
C ASP A 223 21.22 0.50 8.30
N THR A 224 20.74 0.52 7.04
CA THR A 224 20.77 1.72 6.20
C THR A 224 19.90 2.82 6.81
N TRP A 225 18.67 2.49 7.20
CA TRP A 225 17.73 3.43 7.82
C TRP A 225 18.27 4.02 9.12
N ARG A 226 18.91 3.22 9.98
CA ARG A 226 19.57 3.70 11.21
C ARG A 226 20.68 4.72 10.96
N GLY A 227 21.33 4.66 9.80
CA GLY A 227 22.37 5.60 9.39
C GLY A 227 21.85 6.97 8.94
N LEU A 228 20.56 7.09 8.62
CA LEU A 228 19.98 8.31 8.06
C LEU A 228 19.78 9.43 9.10
N ALA A 229 19.54 10.66 8.65
CA ALA A 229 19.09 11.73 9.53
C ALA A 229 17.70 11.42 10.11
N LEU A 230 17.35 11.98 11.27
CA LEU A 230 16.04 11.72 11.90
C LEU A 230 14.87 12.14 10.99
N THR A 231 15.06 13.20 10.21
CA THR A 231 14.10 13.68 9.20
C THR A 231 13.82 12.61 8.14
N ASP A 232 14.86 11.97 7.64
CA ASP A 232 14.77 11.00 6.56
C ASP A 232 14.26 9.66 7.09
N GLN A 233 14.68 9.30 8.30
CA GLN A 233 14.12 8.16 9.03
C GLN A 233 12.61 8.28 9.15
N TRP A 234 12.14 9.45 9.58
CA TRP A 234 10.73 9.76 9.70
C TRP A 234 10.02 9.79 8.34
N ALA A 235 10.60 10.45 7.34
CA ALA A 235 10.04 10.55 5.99
C ALA A 235 9.78 9.17 5.38
N ARG A 236 10.73 8.24 5.52
CA ARG A 236 10.57 6.86 5.04
C ARG A 236 9.40 6.12 5.73
N LEU A 237 9.18 6.38 7.02
CA LEU A 237 8.06 5.77 7.76
C LEU A 237 6.71 6.37 7.38
N VAL A 238 6.66 7.68 7.10
CA VAL A 238 5.45 8.34 6.61
C VAL A 238 5.10 7.89 5.19
N ASP A 239 6.10 7.76 4.31
CA ASP A 239 5.92 7.23 2.97
C ASP A 239 5.38 5.79 3.01
N ALA A 240 6.02 4.93 3.83
CA ALA A 240 5.54 3.58 4.08
C ALA A 240 4.10 3.59 4.60
N TRP A 241 3.77 4.44 5.57
CA TRP A 241 2.40 4.56 6.07
C TRP A 241 1.42 5.01 4.98
N LEU A 242 1.76 5.98 4.13
CA LEU A 242 0.87 6.46 3.07
C LEU A 242 0.62 5.39 1.99
N ARG A 243 1.63 4.57 1.66
CA ARG A 243 1.53 3.49 0.68
C ARG A 243 0.94 2.20 1.25
N HIS A 244 1.12 1.97 2.55
CA HIS A 244 0.65 0.74 3.18
C HIS A 244 -0.87 0.70 3.21
N HIS A 245 -1.43 -0.42 2.73
CA HIS A 245 -2.85 -0.74 2.81
C HIS A 245 -3.15 -1.36 4.17
N PRO A 246 -3.73 -0.63 5.14
CA PRO A 246 -4.20 -1.27 6.35
C PRO A 246 -5.40 -2.17 6.02
N PRO A 247 -5.78 -3.11 6.92
CA PRO A 247 -7.11 -3.75 6.88
C PRO A 247 -8.28 -2.76 7.03
N SER A 248 -7.99 -1.47 7.20
CA SER A 248 -8.91 -0.37 7.44
C SER A 248 -9.40 0.34 6.17
N GLY A 249 -8.82 0.09 4.99
CA GLY A 249 -9.23 0.76 3.74
C GLY A 249 -8.08 0.92 2.74
N PRO A 250 -8.38 1.34 1.50
CA PRO A 250 -7.38 1.48 0.44
C PRO A 250 -6.42 2.64 0.73
N TRP A 251 -5.16 2.49 0.31
CA TRP A 251 -4.06 3.44 0.51
C TRP A 251 -4.37 4.90 0.17
N TRP A 252 -5.07 5.14 -0.95
CA TRP A 252 -5.43 6.46 -1.44
C TRP A 252 -6.31 7.27 -0.46
N LEU A 253 -6.99 6.58 0.46
CA LEU A 253 -7.85 7.21 1.45
C LEU A 253 -7.06 8.11 2.40
N LYS A 254 -5.80 7.78 2.69
CA LYS A 254 -4.96 8.57 3.59
C LYS A 254 -4.64 9.94 2.99
N GLY A 255 -4.22 9.96 1.72
CA GLY A 255 -3.98 11.20 0.99
C GLY A 255 -5.22 12.06 0.90
N LEU A 256 -6.36 11.44 0.56
CA LEU A 256 -7.67 12.09 0.56
C LEU A 256 -7.96 12.72 1.94
N CYS A 257 -7.95 11.95 3.03
CA CYS A 257 -8.21 12.47 4.37
C CYS A 257 -7.29 13.63 4.78
N LEU A 258 -6.04 13.67 4.30
CA LEU A 258 -5.14 14.78 4.62
C LEU A 258 -5.52 16.08 3.89
N GLU A 259 -6.22 16.03 2.74
CA GLU A 259 -6.76 17.23 2.08
C GLU A 259 -7.75 17.98 2.96
N ALA A 260 -8.52 17.25 3.78
CA ALA A 260 -9.52 17.81 4.67
C ALA A 260 -8.93 18.85 5.65
N PHE A 261 -7.62 18.80 5.90
CA PHE A 261 -6.93 19.74 6.79
C PHE A 261 -6.56 21.07 6.12
N GLY A 262 -6.66 21.18 4.79
CA GLY A 262 -6.29 22.41 4.06
C GLY A 262 -4.82 22.80 4.23
N ASP A 263 -4.50 24.07 4.01
CA ASP A 263 -3.14 24.63 4.18
C ASP A 263 -2.66 24.45 5.63
N PRO A 264 -1.42 23.94 5.89
CA PRO A 264 -1.00 23.72 7.26
C PRO A 264 -0.73 25.03 8.01
N GLU A 265 -0.55 26.17 7.32
CA GLU A 265 -0.42 27.49 7.96
C GLU A 265 -1.75 28.00 8.51
N ASP A 266 -2.89 27.56 7.96
CA ASP A 266 -4.22 27.85 8.51
C ASP A 266 -4.50 27.07 9.80
N ALA A 267 -3.75 25.98 10.05
CA ALA A 267 -3.83 25.14 11.24
C ALA A 267 -5.28 24.76 11.62
N VAL A 268 -6.08 24.43 10.60
CA VAL A 268 -7.49 24.03 10.75
C VAL A 268 -7.57 22.74 11.57
N VAL A 269 -8.39 22.78 12.62
CA VAL A 269 -8.63 21.60 13.46
C VAL A 269 -9.70 20.73 12.83
N VAL A 270 -9.36 19.52 12.41
CA VAL A 270 -10.30 18.54 11.85
C VAL A 270 -10.79 17.60 12.94
N THR A 271 -12.11 17.61 13.18
CA THR A 271 -12.76 16.70 14.12
C THR A 271 -13.11 15.36 13.44
N PRO A 272 -13.28 14.24 14.20
CA PRO A 272 -13.76 12.98 13.64
C PRO A 272 -15.09 13.12 12.88
N ALA A 273 -16.02 13.90 13.42
CA ALA A 273 -17.31 14.17 12.78
C ALA A 273 -17.15 14.97 11.48
N GLY A 274 -16.27 15.98 11.48
CA GLY A 274 -15.93 16.78 10.31
C GLY A 274 -15.30 15.93 9.20
N LEU A 275 -14.30 15.11 9.53
CA LEU A 275 -13.64 14.22 8.57
C LEU A 275 -14.60 13.18 8.00
N ARG A 276 -15.48 12.61 8.84
CA ARG A 276 -16.53 11.70 8.38
C ARG A 276 -17.46 12.34 7.36
N ARG A 277 -17.94 13.56 7.63
CA ARG A 277 -18.82 14.30 6.70
C ARG A 277 -18.10 14.62 5.40
N TRP A 278 -16.83 15.00 5.50
CA TRP A 278 -15.99 15.26 4.34
C TRP A 278 -15.78 13.98 3.51
N LEU A 279 -15.50 12.84 4.12
CA LEU A 279 -15.40 11.54 3.44
C LEU A 279 -16.72 11.09 2.81
N ALA A 280 -17.85 11.30 3.50
CA ALA A 280 -19.17 11.00 2.96
C ALA A 280 -19.49 11.86 1.72
N TRP A 281 -19.00 13.11 1.68
CA TRP A 281 -19.10 13.93 0.48
C TRP A 281 -18.11 13.50 -0.60
N GLN A 282 -16.86 13.17 -0.26
CA GLN A 282 -15.85 12.77 -1.23
C GLN A 282 -16.14 11.42 -1.87
N ARG A 283 -16.67 10.47 -1.11
CA ARG A 283 -16.85 9.07 -1.50
C ARG A 283 -18.17 8.53 -0.93
N PRO A 284 -19.34 9.08 -1.34
CA PRO A 284 -20.66 8.75 -0.78
C PRO A 284 -21.01 7.26 -0.88
N ARG A 285 -20.43 6.55 -1.85
CA ARG A 285 -20.66 5.12 -2.04
C ARG A 285 -19.86 4.22 -1.07
N ARG A 286 -18.93 4.77 -0.26
CA ARG A 286 -18.08 4.02 0.70
C ARG A 286 -18.55 4.12 2.17
N HIS A 287 -19.81 4.46 2.40
CA HIS A 287 -20.33 4.91 3.69
C HIS A 287 -20.15 3.95 4.89
N VAL A 288 -20.06 2.62 4.69
CA VAL A 288 -20.10 1.66 5.82
C VAL A 288 -18.84 1.71 6.70
N SER A 289 -17.69 2.09 6.15
CA SER A 289 -16.41 2.11 6.89
C SER A 289 -15.89 3.50 7.24
N ALA A 290 -16.53 4.58 6.76
CA ALA A 290 -16.04 5.95 6.85
C ALA A 290 -15.74 6.41 8.28
N ASP A 291 -16.54 6.01 9.27
CA ASP A 291 -16.36 6.39 10.68
C ASP A 291 -15.07 5.80 11.25
N ARG A 292 -14.90 4.47 11.06
CA ARG A 292 -13.71 3.76 11.51
C ARG A 292 -12.48 4.23 10.77
N GLU A 293 -12.60 4.45 9.47
CA GLU A 293 -11.56 4.99 8.59
C GLU A 293 -11.11 6.38 9.06
N ALA A 294 -12.04 7.30 9.32
CA ALA A 294 -11.76 8.65 9.81
C ALA A 294 -11.06 8.61 11.18
N MET A 295 -11.58 7.84 12.13
CA MET A 295 -10.95 7.71 13.46
C MET A 295 -9.54 7.13 13.36
N THR A 296 -9.40 6.01 12.64
CA THR A 296 -8.09 5.36 12.44
C THR A 296 -7.12 6.33 11.81
N MET A 297 -7.54 7.11 10.82
CA MET A 297 -6.70 8.09 10.14
C MET A 297 -6.26 9.24 11.06
N LEU A 298 -7.17 9.79 11.88
CA LEU A 298 -6.84 10.86 12.82
C LEU A 298 -5.88 10.38 13.90
N GLU A 299 -6.14 9.21 14.49
CA GLU A 299 -5.22 8.57 15.43
C GLU A 299 -3.87 8.29 14.76
N GLN A 300 -3.92 7.74 13.54
CA GLN A 300 -2.71 7.35 12.82
C GLN A 300 -1.91 8.53 12.24
N SER A 301 -2.48 9.69 12.04
CA SER A 301 -1.67 10.86 11.63
C SER A 301 -1.03 11.52 12.85
N ALA A 302 -1.69 11.46 14.01
CA ALA A 302 -1.26 12.16 15.22
C ALA A 302 -0.01 11.55 15.88
N TRP A 303 -0.04 10.24 16.16
CA TRP A 303 1.11 9.49 16.69
C TRP A 303 2.34 9.46 15.76
N LEU A 304 2.14 9.59 14.43
CA LEU A 304 3.21 9.69 13.43
C LEU A 304 3.79 11.11 13.37
N GLY A 305 3.11 12.13 13.91
CA GLY A 305 3.52 13.53 13.76
C GLY A 305 3.18 14.15 12.40
N VAL A 306 2.29 13.53 11.62
CA VAL A 306 1.69 14.13 10.42
C VAL A 306 0.66 15.18 10.81
N THR A 307 -0.04 14.96 11.91
CA THR A 307 -0.96 15.92 12.53
C THR A 307 -0.60 16.09 14.01
N ALA A 308 -1.02 17.20 14.61
CA ALA A 308 -1.00 17.42 16.04
C ALA A 308 -2.08 18.42 16.43
N LEU A 309 -2.66 18.27 17.63
CA LEU A 309 -3.75 19.13 18.12
C LEU A 309 -4.93 19.22 17.13
N GLY A 310 -5.15 18.14 16.37
CA GLY A 310 -6.18 18.04 15.33
C GLY A 310 -5.89 18.83 14.05
N ALA A 311 -4.71 19.41 13.88
CA ALA A 311 -4.30 20.14 12.67
C ALA A 311 -3.09 19.48 11.96
N ARG A 312 -2.89 19.76 10.68
CA ARG A 312 -1.77 19.24 9.87
C ARG A 312 -0.46 19.92 10.25
N SER A 313 0.65 19.16 10.31
CA SER A 313 1.97 19.72 10.54
C SER A 313 2.52 20.43 9.29
N GLY A 314 3.19 21.57 9.49
CA GLY A 314 3.71 22.39 8.40
C GLY A 314 5.01 21.92 7.75
N PHE A 315 5.55 20.76 8.16
CA PHE A 315 6.76 20.17 7.57
C PHE A 315 6.45 18.98 6.65
N LEU A 316 5.17 18.66 6.44
CA LEU A 316 4.72 17.70 5.44
C LEU A 316 3.90 18.42 4.37
N SER A 317 4.33 18.28 3.13
CA SER A 317 3.52 18.60 1.96
C SER A 317 3.26 17.33 1.20
N PHE A 318 2.08 17.23 0.62
CA PHE A 318 1.75 16.13 -0.27
C PHE A 318 0.94 16.67 -1.44
N ASP A 319 1.18 16.11 -2.62
CA ASP A 319 0.42 16.41 -3.82
C ASP A 319 -0.68 15.35 -3.96
N VAL A 320 -1.93 15.81 -3.98
CA VAL A 320 -3.07 14.90 -4.10
C VAL A 320 -3.55 14.94 -5.52
N SER A 321 -3.22 13.86 -6.24
CA SER A 321 -4.00 13.48 -7.41
C SER A 321 -5.46 13.28 -6.97
N PRO A 322 -6.50 13.70 -7.74
CA PRO A 322 -7.94 13.63 -7.42
C PRO A 322 -8.51 12.26 -6.94
N MET A 323 -7.68 11.23 -6.95
CA MET A 323 -7.97 9.87 -6.51
C MET A 323 -7.03 9.33 -5.45
N GLY A 324 -6.20 10.18 -4.83
CA GLY A 324 -5.15 9.75 -3.91
C GLY A 324 -4.10 8.85 -4.58
N VAL A 325 -3.93 8.96 -5.90
CA VAL A 325 -2.80 8.34 -6.60
C VAL A 325 -1.55 9.13 -6.23
N ALA A 326 -0.92 8.75 -5.10
CA ALA A 326 0.40 9.24 -4.74
C ALA A 326 1.38 8.83 -5.83
N SER A 327 1.80 9.81 -6.64
CA SER A 327 3.06 9.72 -7.41
C SER A 327 4.17 9.23 -6.48
N ALA A 328 5.19 8.54 -7.04
CA ALA A 328 6.38 8.15 -6.29
C ALA A 328 6.98 9.32 -5.48
N ASP A 329 6.82 10.57 -5.95
CA ASP A 329 7.30 11.81 -5.31
C ASP A 329 6.18 12.68 -4.69
N ALA A 330 4.98 12.13 -4.46
CA ALA A 330 3.84 12.89 -3.97
C ALA A 330 4.00 13.40 -2.54
N VAL A 331 4.98 12.92 -1.77
CA VAL A 331 5.19 13.30 -0.37
C VAL A 331 6.53 14.03 -0.27
N ARG A 332 6.49 15.27 0.20
CA ARG A 332 7.68 16.11 0.38
C ARG A 332 7.75 16.61 1.81
N VAL A 333 8.87 16.34 2.45
CA VAL A 333 9.16 16.78 3.81
C VAL A 333 10.01 18.05 3.75
N ASP A 334 9.62 19.09 4.48
CA ASP A 334 10.51 20.22 4.74
C ASP A 334 11.51 19.82 5.83
N GLU A 335 12.61 19.21 5.39
CA GLU A 335 13.69 18.73 6.26
C GLU A 335 14.24 19.83 7.17
N ARG A 336 14.36 21.06 6.66
CA ARG A 336 14.91 22.19 7.44
C ARG A 336 13.98 22.55 8.58
N ARG A 337 12.68 22.65 8.29
CA ARG A 337 11.65 22.97 9.30
C ARG A 337 11.54 21.88 10.35
N LEU A 338 11.56 20.61 9.94
CA LEU A 338 11.51 19.49 10.90
C LEU A 338 12.80 19.39 11.73
N ALA A 339 13.97 19.45 11.10
CA ALA A 339 15.25 19.37 11.81
C ALA A 339 15.42 20.45 12.88
N ALA A 340 14.91 21.67 12.62
CA ALA A 340 14.95 22.77 13.59
C ALA A 340 14.08 22.52 14.85
N LEU A 341 13.13 21.59 14.79
CA LEU A 341 12.22 21.24 15.88
C LEU A 341 12.64 19.97 16.63
N LEU A 342 13.57 19.19 16.07
CA LEU A 342 14.05 17.94 16.66
C LEU A 342 15.22 18.20 17.63
N PRO A 343 15.38 17.36 18.67
CA PRO A 343 16.55 17.41 19.53
C PRO A 343 17.84 17.20 18.71
N PRO A 344 18.92 17.95 18.99
CA PRO A 344 20.19 17.75 18.30
C PRO A 344 20.74 16.36 18.59
N ARG A 345 21.36 15.74 17.59
CA ARG A 345 22.08 14.48 17.79
C ARG A 345 23.32 14.73 18.65
N VAL A 346 23.60 13.80 19.55
CA VAL A 346 24.79 13.83 20.42
C VAL A 346 25.72 12.67 20.07
N ASP A 347 27.01 12.93 20.11
CA ASP A 347 28.06 11.95 19.84
C ASP A 347 28.62 11.30 21.10
N HIS A 348 28.05 11.64 22.27
CA HIS A 348 28.57 11.29 23.58
C HIS A 348 27.49 10.78 24.54
N VAL A 349 27.94 10.10 25.60
CA VAL A 349 27.14 9.57 26.70
C VAL A 349 27.77 9.86 28.06
N LEU A 350 26.94 9.85 29.08
CA LEU A 350 27.35 9.96 30.48
C LEU A 350 27.55 8.55 31.04
N VAL A 351 28.80 8.11 31.20
CA VAL A 351 29.12 6.79 31.75
C VAL A 351 29.15 6.88 33.28
N GLN A 352 28.43 5.97 33.94
CA GLN A 352 28.17 5.95 35.38
C GLN A 352 28.84 4.74 36.07
N ALA A 353 29.06 4.86 37.38
CA ALA A 353 29.79 3.86 38.15
C ALA A 353 29.10 2.49 38.30
N ASP A 354 27.80 2.43 38.03
CA ASP A 354 26.97 1.22 38.04
C ASP A 354 26.97 0.46 36.69
N LEU A 355 27.98 0.75 35.85
CA LEU A 355 28.16 0.19 34.51
C LEU A 355 27.03 0.57 33.54
N THR A 356 26.37 1.70 33.77
CA THR A 356 25.42 2.26 32.81
C THR A 356 25.99 3.45 32.05
N ALA A 357 25.43 3.74 30.88
CA ALA A 357 25.67 4.94 30.11
C ALA A 357 24.35 5.59 29.71
N VAL A 358 24.22 6.89 29.94
CA VAL A 358 23.01 7.65 29.61
C VAL A 358 23.29 8.56 28.42
N ALA A 359 22.53 8.39 27.34
CA ALA A 359 22.55 9.28 26.19
C ALA A 359 21.63 10.49 26.46
N PRO A 360 22.16 11.74 26.50
CA PRO A 360 21.37 12.94 26.81
C PRO A 360 20.43 13.37 25.68
N GLY A 361 20.55 12.73 24.51
CA GLY A 361 19.73 12.96 23.33
C GLY A 361 19.89 11.80 22.34
N PRO A 362 19.29 11.90 21.13
CA PRO A 362 19.46 10.90 20.10
C PRO A 362 20.93 10.79 19.70
N LEU A 363 21.48 9.58 19.72
CA LEU A 363 22.89 9.39 19.36
C LEU A 363 23.14 9.67 17.87
N SER A 364 24.33 10.16 17.55
CA SER A 364 24.85 10.14 16.17
C SER A 364 24.95 8.70 15.67
N PRO A 365 24.86 8.45 14.34
CA PRO A 365 24.96 7.09 13.78
C PRO A 365 26.20 6.33 14.25
N ASP A 366 27.34 7.00 14.34
CA ASP A 366 28.58 6.38 14.78
C ASP A 366 28.55 6.05 16.29
N ALA A 367 28.08 6.97 17.13
CA ALA A 367 27.95 6.72 18.57
C ALA A 367 26.94 5.59 18.86
N ALA A 368 25.83 5.52 18.11
CA ALA A 368 24.85 4.45 18.22
C ALA A 368 25.43 3.08 17.80
N ARG A 369 26.24 3.06 16.73
CA ARG A 369 26.94 1.84 16.27
C ARG A 369 27.93 1.34 17.32
N ASP A 370 28.76 2.25 17.85
CA ASP A 370 29.75 1.93 18.88
C ASP A 370 29.06 1.40 20.14
N LEU A 371 28.04 2.10 20.66
CA LEU A 371 27.34 1.63 21.86
C LEU A 371 26.54 0.36 21.66
N GLY A 372 25.93 0.15 20.48
CA GLY A 372 25.24 -1.10 20.17
C GLY A 372 26.18 -2.32 20.13
N ALA A 373 27.44 -2.11 19.74
CA ALA A 373 28.45 -3.16 19.80
C ALA A 373 28.88 -3.45 21.25
N LEU A 374 29.04 -2.41 22.07
CA LEU A 374 29.69 -2.47 23.38
C LEU A 374 28.74 -2.71 24.57
N ALA A 375 27.46 -2.39 24.44
CA ALA A 375 26.49 -2.42 25.54
C ALA A 375 25.14 -3.00 25.08
N ASP A 376 24.30 -3.35 26.06
CA ASP A 376 22.90 -3.71 25.84
C ASP A 376 22.02 -2.52 26.25
N VAL A 377 20.89 -2.30 25.56
CA VAL A 377 19.98 -1.22 25.93
C VAL A 377 19.06 -1.67 27.06
N GLU A 378 19.12 -0.98 28.20
CA GLU A 378 18.33 -1.29 29.38
C GLU A 378 16.99 -0.55 29.40
N SER A 379 17.00 0.73 29.01
CA SER A 379 15.79 1.54 28.92
C SER A 379 15.91 2.55 27.79
N ARG A 380 14.81 2.76 27.07
CA ARG A 380 14.69 3.77 26.02
C ARG A 380 13.62 4.80 26.40
N GLY A 381 13.73 5.38 27.60
CA GLY A 381 12.83 6.46 28.05
C GLY A 381 13.19 7.82 27.43
N GLY A 382 12.89 8.92 28.13
CA GLY A 382 13.30 10.28 27.72
C GLY A 382 14.82 10.46 27.57
N ALA A 383 15.61 9.54 28.13
CA ALA A 383 17.02 9.32 27.81
C ALA A 383 17.24 7.81 27.59
N THR A 384 18.10 7.45 26.63
CA THR A 384 18.47 6.05 26.40
C THR A 384 19.54 5.63 27.39
N VAL A 385 19.30 4.55 28.12
CA VAL A 385 20.22 3.98 29.11
C VAL A 385 20.78 2.67 28.55
N TYR A 386 22.09 2.62 28.43
CA TYR A 386 22.86 1.45 28.03
C TYR A 386 23.48 0.82 29.27
N ARG A 387 23.60 -0.51 29.29
CA ARG A 387 24.28 -1.27 30.34
C ARG A 387 25.44 -2.06 29.76
N PHE A 388 26.62 -1.83 30.32
CA PHE A 388 27.79 -2.64 30.05
C PHE A 388 27.78 -3.90 30.92
N SER A 389 28.01 -5.03 30.28
CA SER A 389 28.11 -6.35 30.89
C SER A 389 29.27 -7.13 30.31
N THR A 390 29.78 -8.13 31.03
CA THR A 390 30.81 -9.04 30.49
C THR A 390 30.37 -9.67 29.16
N SER A 391 29.09 -10.05 29.05
CA SER A 391 28.53 -10.63 27.81
C SER A 391 28.50 -9.65 26.64
N SER A 392 28.14 -8.38 26.88
CA SER A 392 28.13 -7.35 25.83
C SER A 392 29.53 -7.04 25.32
N LEU A 393 30.53 -6.94 26.21
CA LEU A 393 31.90 -6.64 25.82
C LEU A 393 32.60 -7.84 25.16
N GLN A 394 32.31 -9.07 25.61
CA GLN A 394 32.76 -10.29 24.92
C GLN A 394 32.13 -10.42 23.53
N ARG A 395 30.90 -9.91 23.33
CA ARG A 395 30.28 -9.82 22.00
C ARG A 395 31.08 -8.87 21.11
N ALA A 396 31.48 -7.70 21.61
CA ALA A 396 32.35 -6.79 20.88
C ALA A 396 33.70 -7.42 20.51
N GLN A 397 34.34 -8.17 21.42
CA GLN A 397 35.58 -8.89 21.11
C GLN A 397 35.42 -9.91 19.98
N ARG A 398 34.27 -10.60 19.91
CA ARG A 398 33.97 -11.51 18.78
C ARG A 398 33.80 -10.77 17.44
N LEU A 399 33.45 -9.49 17.48
CA LEU A 399 33.41 -8.60 16.32
C LEU A 399 34.78 -8.00 15.99
N GLY A 400 35.84 -8.37 16.71
CA GLY A 400 37.21 -7.96 16.46
C GLY A 400 37.71 -6.77 17.29
N TRP A 401 36.92 -6.27 18.24
CA TRP A 401 37.33 -5.16 19.10
C TRP A 401 38.37 -5.61 20.13
N THR A 402 39.50 -4.91 20.23
CA THR A 402 40.45 -5.14 21.32
C THR A 402 40.04 -4.38 22.58
N SER A 403 40.53 -4.79 23.75
CA SER A 403 40.28 -4.08 25.01
C SER A 403 40.76 -2.62 24.97
N ASP A 404 41.85 -2.35 24.25
CA ASP A 404 42.35 -0.98 24.02
C ASP A 404 41.41 -0.18 23.11
N ASP A 405 40.89 -0.77 22.03
CA ASP A 405 39.90 -0.12 21.15
C ASP A 405 38.61 0.22 21.91
N ILE A 406 38.14 -0.71 22.76
CA ILE A 406 36.96 -0.52 23.61
C ILE A 406 37.18 0.67 24.54
N LEU A 407 38.30 0.70 25.27
CA LEU A 407 38.59 1.80 26.22
C LEU A 407 38.79 3.14 25.50
N ALA A 408 39.49 3.15 24.37
CA ALA A 408 39.71 4.36 23.58
C ALA A 408 38.39 4.94 23.06
N THR A 409 37.52 4.06 22.52
CA THR A 409 36.21 4.46 22.00
C THR A 409 35.29 4.96 23.13
N LEU A 410 35.22 4.24 24.25
CA LEU A 410 34.42 4.67 25.40
C LEU A 410 34.93 6.01 25.98
N ALA A 411 36.25 6.23 26.00
CA ALA A 411 36.83 7.49 26.46
C ALA A 411 36.51 8.65 25.50
N GLN A 412 36.50 8.39 24.19
CA GLN A 412 36.09 9.39 23.19
C GLN A 412 34.59 9.71 23.28
N ARG A 413 33.76 8.70 23.54
CA ARG A 413 32.30 8.83 23.60
C ARG A 413 31.80 9.31 24.97
N SER A 414 32.61 9.29 26.02
CA SER A 414 32.12 9.71 27.34
C SER A 414 32.43 11.17 27.64
N THR A 415 31.41 11.90 28.10
CA THR A 415 31.61 13.25 28.68
C THR A 415 32.10 13.19 30.12
N THR A 416 32.05 12.02 30.76
CA THR A 416 32.58 11.77 32.10
C THR A 416 33.85 10.92 32.04
N PRO A 417 34.78 11.02 33.00
CA PRO A 417 35.89 10.07 33.10
C PRO A 417 35.36 8.64 33.25
N LEU A 418 35.98 7.68 32.56
CA LEU A 418 35.56 6.28 32.63
C LEU A 418 35.65 5.75 34.07
N PRO A 419 34.57 5.21 34.65
CA PRO A 419 34.58 4.67 35.99
C PRO A 419 35.55 3.48 36.12
N GLN A 420 36.26 3.41 37.24
CA GLN A 420 37.19 2.32 37.55
C GLN A 420 36.57 0.91 37.38
N PRO A 421 35.30 0.65 37.77
CA PRO A 421 34.67 -0.65 37.55
C PRO A 421 34.61 -1.06 36.07
N LEU A 422 34.30 -0.11 35.17
CA LEU A 422 34.22 -0.38 33.74
C LEU A 422 35.60 -0.64 33.14
N THR A 423 36.60 0.19 33.50
CA THR A 423 37.98 0.02 33.05
C THR A 423 38.56 -1.32 33.50
N TYR A 424 38.26 -1.74 34.74
CA TYR A 424 38.65 -3.05 35.25
C TYR A 424 37.95 -4.17 34.49
N LEU A 425 36.63 -4.06 34.28
CA LEU A 425 35.85 -5.07 33.56
C LEU A 425 36.39 -5.32 32.16
N VAL A 426 36.71 -4.26 31.40
CA VAL A 426 37.27 -4.39 30.05
C VAL A 426 38.66 -5.06 30.08
N ARG A 427 39.55 -4.62 30.98
CA ARG A 427 40.91 -5.21 31.09
C ARG A 427 40.90 -6.66 31.59
N ASP A 428 39.89 -7.06 32.34
CA ASP A 428 39.75 -8.45 32.79
C ASP A 428 39.37 -9.40 31.65
N LEU A 429 38.80 -8.88 30.56
CA LEU A 429 38.45 -9.70 29.39
C LEU A 429 39.68 -10.36 28.75
N ASP A 430 40.84 -9.69 28.74
CA ASP A 430 42.08 -10.24 28.19
C ASP A 430 42.66 -11.37 29.06
N ARG A 431 42.28 -11.40 30.34
CA ARG A 431 42.74 -12.40 31.32
C ARG A 431 41.84 -13.63 31.34
N GLN A 432 40.60 -13.50 30.89
CA GLN A 432 39.67 -14.59 30.75
C GLN A 432 39.80 -15.21 29.36
N PRO A 433 40.38 -16.42 29.21
CA PRO A 433 40.42 -17.07 27.91
C PRO A 433 38.99 -17.21 27.39
N LEU A 434 38.74 -16.72 26.16
CA LEU A 434 37.46 -16.88 25.45
C LEU A 434 36.98 -18.33 25.65
N GLN A 435 35.95 -18.52 26.48
CA GLN A 435 35.33 -19.84 26.63
C GLN A 435 34.78 -20.22 25.27
N ARG A 436 35.53 -21.04 24.53
CA ARG A 436 35.04 -21.73 23.35
C ARG A 436 33.85 -22.56 23.83
N ARG A 437 32.65 -22.10 23.49
CA ARG A 437 31.44 -22.91 23.63
C ARG A 437 31.74 -24.25 22.95
N PRO A 438 31.50 -25.41 23.59
CA PRO A 438 31.61 -26.68 22.89
C PRO A 438 30.72 -26.60 21.64
N PRO A 439 31.10 -27.24 20.52
CA PRO A 439 30.30 -27.20 19.31
C PRO A 439 28.92 -27.79 19.63
N SER A 440 27.93 -26.93 19.85
CA SER A 440 26.55 -27.25 19.56
C SER A 440 26.55 -27.66 18.09
N ARG A 441 26.33 -28.96 17.85
CA ARG A 441 26.25 -29.59 16.52
C ARG A 441 25.86 -28.55 15.48
N GLU A 442 26.86 -28.09 14.74
CA GLU A 442 26.64 -27.37 13.49
C GLU A 442 25.89 -28.36 12.61
N GLN A 443 24.58 -28.15 12.44
CA GLN A 443 23.96 -28.53 11.20
C GLN A 443 24.69 -27.71 10.12
N GLU A 444 25.51 -28.42 9.36
CA GLU A 444 26.33 -27.95 8.25
C GLU A 444 25.75 -26.71 7.57
N ARG A 445 26.42 -25.57 7.75
CA ARG A 445 26.34 -24.47 6.80
C ARG A 445 27.02 -24.95 5.51
N ALA A 446 26.21 -25.47 4.59
CA ALA A 446 26.61 -25.63 3.20
C ALA A 446 26.90 -24.25 2.58
N PRO A 447 27.86 -24.16 1.64
CA PRO A 447 28.24 -22.89 1.01
C PRO A 447 27.03 -22.27 0.31
N HIS A 448 26.84 -20.96 0.54
CA HIS A 448 25.81 -20.15 -0.11
C HIS A 448 25.94 -20.23 -1.64
N ARG A 449 25.14 -21.09 -2.27
CA ARG A 449 24.68 -20.84 -3.63
C ARG A 449 23.61 -19.76 -3.54
N LEU A 450 23.88 -18.64 -4.19
CA LEU A 450 22.88 -17.65 -4.60
C LEU A 450 21.82 -18.37 -5.45
N SER A 451 20.76 -18.86 -4.80
CA SER A 451 19.55 -19.29 -5.49
C SER A 451 18.61 -18.11 -5.54
N GLN A 452 18.64 -17.43 -6.69
CA GLN A 452 17.53 -16.64 -7.21
C GLN A 452 16.28 -17.54 -7.22
N ARG A 453 15.40 -17.39 -6.23
CA ARG A 453 13.96 -17.72 -6.28
C ARG A 453 13.36 -17.54 -4.88
N ALA A 454 12.80 -16.37 -4.65
CA ALA A 454 11.72 -16.19 -3.68
C ALA A 454 10.49 -15.81 -4.50
N THR A 455 9.88 -16.81 -5.13
CA THR A 455 8.50 -16.69 -5.61
C THR A 455 7.60 -16.78 -4.38
N ALA A 456 7.01 -15.65 -4.01
CA ALA A 456 5.92 -15.59 -3.06
C ALA A 456 4.79 -16.54 -3.50
N SER A 457 4.27 -17.35 -2.59
CA SER A 457 3.02 -18.08 -2.81
C SER A 457 2.38 -18.45 -1.48
N GLY A 458 1.13 -18.02 -1.30
CA GLY A 458 0.17 -18.77 -0.49
C GLY A 458 -0.69 -17.99 0.51
N SER A 459 -1.43 -16.97 0.07
CA SER A 459 -2.64 -16.51 0.76
C SER A 459 -3.77 -16.33 -0.26
N ASP A 460 -4.98 -16.75 0.10
CA ASP A 460 -6.21 -16.73 -0.71
C ASP A 460 -6.43 -15.42 -1.48
N PRO A 461 -7.04 -15.46 -2.69
CA PRO A 461 -7.09 -14.33 -3.60
C PRO A 461 -8.26 -13.41 -3.26
N ASP A 462 -8.04 -12.50 -2.32
CA ASP A 462 -8.82 -11.27 -2.24
C ASP A 462 -7.99 -10.15 -2.89
N LEU A 463 -8.35 -9.82 -4.14
CA LEU A 463 -8.05 -8.60 -4.91
C LEU A 463 -6.74 -7.85 -4.59
N THR A 464 -5.60 -8.55 -4.54
CA THR A 464 -4.27 -7.94 -4.40
C THR A 464 -3.53 -8.05 -5.73
N THR A 465 -3.83 -7.14 -6.64
CA THR A 465 -2.93 -6.78 -7.73
C THR A 465 -3.10 -5.29 -7.97
N ASP A 466 -2.65 -4.50 -7.00
CA ASP A 466 -2.35 -3.08 -7.21
C ASP A 466 -0.82 -2.98 -7.30
N ASP A 467 -0.25 -3.73 -8.25
CA ASP A 467 0.97 -3.25 -8.91
C ASP A 467 0.50 -2.00 -9.64
N GLN A 468 0.83 -0.83 -9.08
CA GLN A 468 0.74 0.41 -9.84
C GLN A 468 1.38 0.11 -11.19
N LEU A 469 0.63 0.25 -12.28
CA LEU A 469 1.21 0.17 -13.60
C LEU A 469 2.28 1.25 -13.66
N ASP A 470 3.53 0.84 -13.60
CA ASP A 470 4.64 1.76 -13.64
C ASP A 470 4.58 2.57 -14.95
N ALA A 471 5.21 3.74 -14.96
CA ALA A 471 5.16 4.63 -16.12
C ALA A 471 5.65 3.93 -17.40
N ALA A 472 6.54 2.95 -17.27
CA ALA A 472 7.05 2.14 -18.35
C ALA A 472 6.00 1.15 -18.90
N ALA A 473 5.28 0.42 -18.04
CA ALA A 473 4.21 -0.48 -18.42
C ALA A 473 3.03 0.26 -19.06
N LEU A 474 2.65 1.41 -18.50
CA LEU A 474 1.62 2.27 -19.10
C LEU A 474 2.04 2.76 -20.49
N SER A 475 3.28 3.24 -20.63
CA SER A 475 3.80 3.69 -21.93
C SER A 475 3.84 2.55 -22.95
N ALA A 476 4.21 1.33 -22.53
CA ALA A 476 4.21 0.16 -23.39
C ALA A 476 2.80 -0.24 -23.84
N ILE A 477 1.82 -0.26 -22.91
CA ILE A 477 0.41 -0.53 -23.23
C ILE A 477 -0.10 0.52 -24.22
N ILE A 478 0.13 1.81 -23.98
CA ILE A 478 -0.36 2.89 -24.85
C ILE A 478 0.30 2.82 -26.23
N SER A 479 1.61 2.56 -26.29
CA SER A 479 2.30 2.38 -27.57
C SER A 479 1.70 1.22 -28.37
N ALA A 480 1.38 0.09 -27.73
CA ALA A 480 0.69 -1.02 -28.38
C ALA A 480 -0.70 -0.62 -28.91
N LEU A 481 -1.48 0.12 -28.11
CA LEU A 481 -2.81 0.62 -28.51
C LEU A 481 -2.76 1.59 -29.69
N ARG A 482 -1.67 2.36 -29.83
CA ARG A 482 -1.48 3.35 -30.91
C ARG A 482 -0.92 2.76 -32.20
N ASN A 483 -0.12 1.71 -32.10
CA ASN A 483 0.48 1.04 -33.25
C ASN A 483 -0.50 0.12 -33.99
N ASP A 484 -1.67 -0.16 -33.41
CA ASP A 484 -2.74 -0.91 -34.07
C ASP A 484 -3.53 0.03 -35.01
N ASP A 485 -2.92 0.35 -36.17
CA ASP A 485 -3.49 1.20 -37.23
C ASP A 485 -4.46 0.38 -38.10
N PRO A 486 -5.67 0.87 -38.45
CA PRO A 486 -6.70 0.05 -39.09
C PRO A 486 -6.58 -0.11 -40.61
N ASP A 487 -5.61 0.52 -41.28
CA ASP A 487 -5.69 0.78 -42.73
C ASP A 487 -5.12 -0.33 -43.65
N GLU A 488 -4.70 -1.48 -43.13
CA GLU A 488 -4.20 -2.61 -43.94
C GLU A 488 -5.05 -3.90 -43.87
N SER A 489 -6.32 -3.80 -43.49
CA SER A 489 -7.24 -4.96 -43.45
C SER A 489 -8.44 -4.85 -44.40
N GLN A 490 -8.22 -4.34 -45.62
CA GLN A 490 -9.07 -4.64 -46.77
C GLN A 490 -8.46 -5.79 -47.60
N ASP A 491 -8.61 -7.02 -47.12
CA ASP A 491 -8.84 -8.19 -48.00
C ASP A 491 -9.19 -9.45 -47.19
N SER A 492 -10.38 -9.48 -46.61
CA SER A 492 -11.13 -10.73 -46.42
C SER A 492 -12.61 -10.43 -46.22
N SER A 493 -13.27 -10.01 -47.31
CA SER A 493 -14.72 -10.02 -47.36
C SER A 493 -15.21 -11.47 -47.41
N GLY A 494 -15.91 -11.90 -46.37
CA GLY A 494 -16.79 -13.05 -46.43
C GLY A 494 -16.86 -13.90 -45.17
N ARG A 495 -17.97 -13.73 -44.43
CA ARG A 495 -18.46 -14.57 -43.31
C ARG A 495 -17.72 -14.29 -41.99
N THR A 496 -18.33 -13.88 -40.88
CA THR A 496 -19.68 -14.02 -40.35
C THR A 496 -19.90 -12.91 -39.32
N SER A 497 -20.95 -12.10 -39.49
CA SER A 497 -21.61 -11.43 -38.39
C SER A 497 -22.39 -12.46 -37.59
N ASP A 498 -22.19 -12.45 -36.26
CA ASP A 498 -22.99 -13.05 -35.18
C ASP A 498 -22.16 -14.02 -34.32
N ASN A 499 -21.55 -13.51 -33.24
CA ASN A 499 -21.89 -14.02 -31.91
C ASN A 499 -21.36 -13.17 -30.75
N VAL A 500 -22.33 -12.70 -29.98
CA VAL A 500 -22.27 -12.21 -28.61
C VAL A 500 -21.46 -13.17 -27.73
N PHE A 501 -20.47 -12.65 -27.00
CA PHE A 501 -19.70 -13.40 -26.00
C PHE A 501 -20.63 -13.97 -24.92
N GLN A 502 -21.00 -15.25 -25.04
CA GLN A 502 -21.64 -15.98 -23.95
C GLN A 502 -20.59 -16.41 -22.91
N SER A 503 -21.01 -16.48 -21.66
CA SER A 503 -20.22 -17.05 -20.57
C SER A 503 -19.66 -18.44 -20.98
N PRO A 504 -18.35 -18.72 -20.82
CA PRO A 504 -17.77 -20.01 -21.18
C PRO A 504 -18.50 -21.21 -20.58
N ILE A 505 -19.15 -21.02 -19.42
CA ILE A 505 -19.94 -22.04 -18.75
C ILE A 505 -21.23 -22.36 -19.51
N LEU A 506 -21.89 -21.37 -20.10
CA LEU A 506 -23.09 -21.58 -20.92
C LEU A 506 -22.75 -22.30 -22.22
N THR A 507 -21.66 -21.89 -22.88
CA THR A 507 -21.15 -22.56 -24.08
C THR A 507 -20.74 -24.02 -23.81
N LEU A 508 -20.14 -24.31 -22.64
CA LEU A 508 -19.81 -25.68 -22.25
C LEU A 508 -21.05 -26.51 -21.91
N ARG A 509 -22.08 -25.93 -21.30
CA ARG A 509 -23.36 -26.62 -21.04
C ARG A 509 -24.12 -26.91 -22.33
N GLU A 510 -24.17 -25.95 -23.25
CA GLU A 510 -24.75 -26.12 -24.58
C GLU A 510 -24.02 -27.23 -25.35
N ALA A 511 -22.69 -27.30 -25.25
CA ALA A 511 -21.92 -28.36 -25.88
C ALA A 511 -22.19 -29.76 -25.30
N VAL A 512 -22.45 -29.87 -23.98
CA VAL A 512 -22.86 -31.13 -23.34
C VAL A 512 -24.23 -31.56 -23.85
N GLU A 513 -25.17 -30.61 -23.98
CA GLU A 513 -26.53 -30.88 -24.46
C GLU A 513 -26.57 -31.28 -25.94
N THR A 514 -25.75 -30.63 -26.77
CA THR A 514 -25.69 -30.86 -28.22
C THR A 514 -24.72 -31.98 -28.63
N GLY A 515 -23.80 -32.37 -27.74
CA GLY A 515 -22.75 -33.34 -28.02
C GLY A 515 -21.64 -32.84 -28.95
N GLU A 516 -21.61 -31.53 -29.24
CA GLU A 516 -20.68 -30.90 -30.17
C GLU A 516 -19.25 -30.79 -29.58
N VAL A 517 -18.26 -30.71 -30.48
CA VAL A 517 -16.85 -30.56 -30.10
C VAL A 517 -16.60 -29.14 -29.63
N VAL A 518 -15.83 -28.96 -28.56
CA VAL A 518 -15.50 -27.64 -27.99
C VAL A 518 -14.00 -27.41 -28.01
N TRP A 519 -13.61 -26.24 -28.50
CA TRP A 519 -12.29 -25.66 -28.27
C TRP A 519 -12.33 -24.81 -27.00
N PHE A 520 -11.32 -24.92 -26.15
CA PHE A 520 -11.18 -24.03 -25.00
C PHE A 520 -9.73 -23.81 -24.60
N GLY A 521 -9.47 -22.62 -24.07
CA GLY A 521 -8.18 -22.22 -23.51
C GLY A 521 -8.06 -22.62 -22.04
N LEU A 522 -6.94 -23.23 -21.68
CA LEU A 522 -6.59 -23.61 -20.31
C LEU A 522 -5.40 -22.80 -19.85
N VAL A 523 -5.43 -22.35 -18.60
CA VAL A 523 -4.23 -21.86 -17.91
C VAL A 523 -3.82 -22.88 -16.86
N ASP A 524 -2.56 -23.28 -16.89
CA ASP A 524 -2.00 -24.15 -15.86
C ASP A 524 -1.59 -23.37 -14.61
N THR A 525 -1.26 -24.09 -13.54
CA THR A 525 -0.85 -23.48 -12.26
C THR A 525 0.49 -22.74 -12.34
N HIS A 526 1.17 -22.73 -13.49
CA HIS A 526 2.42 -22.03 -13.75
C HIS A 526 2.23 -20.86 -14.74
N GLY A 527 0.99 -20.50 -15.10
CA GLY A 527 0.67 -19.38 -15.97
C GLY A 527 0.86 -19.64 -17.47
N SER A 528 1.12 -20.89 -17.88
CA SER A 528 1.22 -21.26 -19.29
C SER A 528 -0.16 -21.57 -19.86
N SER A 529 -0.52 -20.91 -20.96
CA SER A 529 -1.79 -21.14 -21.65
C SER A 529 -1.66 -22.25 -22.69
N PHE A 530 -2.53 -23.25 -22.61
CA PHE A 530 -2.61 -24.35 -23.57
C PHE A 530 -4.02 -24.46 -24.12
N GLU A 531 -4.13 -24.79 -25.40
CA GLU A 531 -5.42 -25.00 -26.06
C GLU A 531 -5.76 -26.48 -26.13
N ARG A 532 -7.04 -26.82 -25.94
CA ARG A 532 -7.52 -28.20 -26.13
C ARG A 532 -8.85 -28.22 -26.87
N VAL A 533 -9.05 -29.31 -27.60
CA VAL A 533 -10.27 -29.62 -28.33
C VAL A 533 -10.83 -30.94 -27.79
N VAL A 534 -12.05 -30.90 -27.25
CA VAL A 534 -12.66 -32.02 -26.51
C VAL A 534 -14.13 -32.20 -26.88
N HIS A 535 -14.66 -33.40 -26.61
CA HIS A 535 -16.10 -33.60 -26.46
C HIS A 535 -16.49 -33.39 -25.00
N ALA A 536 -17.32 -32.38 -24.72
CA ALA A 536 -17.82 -32.13 -23.38
C ALA A 536 -18.83 -33.23 -22.98
N LEU A 537 -18.62 -33.88 -21.83
CA LEU A 537 -19.47 -34.99 -21.36
C LEU A 537 -20.40 -34.55 -20.22
N SER A 538 -19.90 -33.76 -19.27
CA SER A 538 -20.73 -33.17 -18.20
C SER A 538 -20.08 -31.92 -17.59
N VAL A 539 -20.90 -31.04 -17.01
CA VAL A 539 -20.46 -29.82 -16.33
C VAL A 539 -21.18 -29.70 -14.98
N ASP A 540 -20.54 -30.17 -13.91
CA ASP A 540 -21.12 -30.26 -12.56
C ASP A 540 -20.11 -29.85 -11.48
N GLY A 541 -20.59 -29.24 -10.40
CA GLY A 541 -19.77 -28.96 -9.20
C GLY A 541 -18.52 -28.09 -9.42
N GLY A 542 -18.48 -27.28 -10.50
CA GLY A 542 -17.32 -26.46 -10.84
C GLY A 542 -16.28 -27.15 -11.75
N TRP A 543 -16.59 -28.34 -12.26
CA TRP A 543 -15.71 -29.15 -13.11
C TRP A 543 -16.38 -29.50 -14.44
N LEU A 544 -15.59 -29.49 -15.51
CA LEU A 544 -15.89 -30.06 -16.82
C LEU A 544 -15.27 -31.45 -16.89
N THR A 545 -16.09 -32.47 -17.16
CA THR A 545 -15.61 -33.77 -17.59
C THR A 545 -15.73 -33.83 -19.11
N ALA A 546 -14.62 -34.08 -19.80
CA ALA A 546 -14.58 -34.08 -21.26
C ALA A 546 -13.65 -35.16 -21.79
N ARG A 547 -13.84 -35.57 -23.05
CA ARG A 547 -13.00 -36.55 -23.74
C ARG A 547 -12.15 -35.85 -24.80
N ASP A 548 -10.83 -35.97 -24.70
CA ASP A 548 -9.91 -35.33 -25.65
C ASP A 548 -10.04 -35.96 -27.04
N VAL A 549 -10.17 -35.14 -28.09
CA VAL A 549 -10.38 -35.62 -29.46
C VAL A 549 -9.14 -36.35 -30.00
N LYS A 550 -7.94 -35.96 -29.57
CA LYS A 550 -6.66 -36.57 -30.02
C LYS A 550 -6.32 -37.82 -29.21
N THR A 551 -6.41 -37.77 -27.89
CA THR A 551 -5.97 -38.91 -27.04
C THR A 551 -7.10 -39.88 -26.70
N ARG A 552 -8.37 -39.49 -26.92
CA ARG A 552 -9.60 -40.23 -26.54
C ARG A 552 -9.73 -40.55 -25.05
N GLU A 553 -8.86 -40.01 -24.21
CA GLU A 553 -8.94 -40.17 -22.76
C GLU A 553 -9.94 -39.18 -22.14
N ALA A 554 -10.56 -39.61 -21.04
CA ALA A 554 -11.43 -38.75 -20.25
C ALA A 554 -10.57 -37.88 -19.31
N VAL A 555 -10.81 -36.58 -19.33
CA VAL A 555 -10.10 -35.57 -18.54
C VAL A 555 -11.11 -34.76 -17.75
N SER A 556 -10.79 -34.49 -16.48
CA SER A 556 -11.58 -33.58 -15.63
C SER A 556 -10.82 -32.27 -15.43
N ILE A 557 -11.51 -31.16 -15.63
CA ILE A 557 -10.93 -29.83 -15.72
C ILE A 557 -11.76 -28.87 -14.89
N ALA A 558 -11.13 -28.13 -13.98
CA ALA A 558 -11.85 -27.13 -13.19
C ALA A 558 -12.26 -25.95 -14.07
N LEU A 559 -13.53 -25.52 -14.01
CA LEU A 559 -14.09 -24.50 -14.89
C LEU A 559 -13.38 -23.14 -14.75
N HIS A 560 -12.86 -22.81 -13.57
CA HIS A 560 -12.11 -21.57 -13.33
C HIS A 560 -10.75 -21.54 -14.04
N ARG A 561 -10.26 -22.68 -14.54
CA ARG A 561 -9.04 -22.76 -15.36
C ARG A 561 -9.31 -22.58 -16.84
N ILE A 562 -10.58 -22.49 -17.22
CA ILE A 562 -11.01 -22.30 -18.61
C ILE A 562 -11.19 -20.81 -18.85
N THR A 563 -10.36 -20.24 -19.73
CA THR A 563 -10.33 -18.80 -20.00
C THR A 563 -11.27 -18.38 -21.12
N ALA A 564 -11.53 -19.28 -22.06
CA ALA A 564 -12.50 -19.10 -23.15
C ALA A 564 -12.96 -20.48 -23.63
N ALA A 565 -14.21 -20.60 -24.09
CA ALA A 565 -14.75 -21.82 -24.68
C ALA A 565 -15.58 -21.47 -25.93
N HIS A 566 -15.43 -22.26 -27.00
CA HIS A 566 -16.13 -22.07 -28.27
C HIS A 566 -16.50 -23.43 -28.87
N ILE A 567 -17.76 -23.61 -29.27
CA ILE A 567 -18.22 -24.83 -29.93
C ILE A 567 -17.75 -24.86 -31.38
N MET A 568 -17.05 -25.91 -31.77
CA MET A 568 -16.57 -26.15 -33.12
C MET A 568 -17.66 -26.89 -33.91
N ARG A 569 -18.56 -26.14 -34.54
CA ARG A 569 -19.54 -26.72 -35.48
C ARG A 569 -18.80 -27.18 -36.73
N SER A 570 -18.90 -28.47 -37.07
CA SER A 570 -18.34 -28.99 -38.31
C SER A 570 -19.10 -28.38 -39.49
N ALA A 571 -18.40 -27.62 -40.34
CA ALA A 571 -18.97 -27.16 -41.60
C ALA A 571 -19.48 -28.37 -42.40
N SER A 572 -20.80 -28.42 -42.62
CA SER A 572 -21.44 -29.38 -43.53
C SER A 572 -21.49 -28.83 -44.93
#